data_AF-A0A833MAD6-F1
#
_entry.id   AF-A0A833MAD6-F1
#
_cell.length_a   1.000
_cell.length_b   1.000
_cell.length_c   1.000
_cell.angle_alpha   90.00
_cell.angle_beta   90.00
_cell.angle_gamma   90.00
#
_symmetry.space_group_name_H-M   'P 1'
#
loop_
_entity.id
_entity.type
_entity.pdbx_description
1 polymer ?
#
loop_
_entity_poly.entity_id
_entity_poly.type
_entity_poly.pdbx_seq_one_letter_code
_entity_poly.pdbx_strand_id
1 'polypeptide(L)' 'MEVHSVKSITYGDLTFEQVCAKIKDYTKKDLQGTYVISIGTDSQSYEGVTKMVSVITLIRKSKGGIFFYDIRK' A
#
# COMPACT_ATOMS: atom_id res chain seq x y z
N MET A 1 -11.80 0.75 19.00
CA MET A 1 -11.30 0.07 17.80
C MET A 1 -9.92 0.62 17.52
N GLU A 2 -8.91 -0.23 17.48
CA GLU A 2 -7.55 0.17 17.12
C GLU A 2 -7.56 0.64 15.66
N VAL A 3 -7.22 1.91 15.41
CA VAL A 3 -7.17 2.43 14.04
C VAL A 3 -5.86 1.94 13.44
N HIS A 4 -5.92 0.86 12.66
CA HIS A 4 -4.76 0.34 11.95
C HIS A 4 -4.35 1.35 10.86
N SER A 5 -3.17 1.96 11.04
CA SER A 5 -2.60 2.93 10.10
C SER A 5 -1.74 2.22 9.05
N VAL A 6 -2.03 2.49 7.79
CA VAL A 6 -1.20 2.14 6.63
C VAL A 6 -0.34 3.35 6.27
N LYS A 7 0.94 3.15 6.00
CA LYS A 7 1.89 4.21 5.70
C LYS A 7 2.13 4.37 4.20
N SER A 8 2.40 5.59 3.78
CA SER A 8 2.90 5.94 2.45
C SER A 8 3.94 7.05 2.57
N ILE A 9 5.05 6.94 1.83
CA ILE A 9 6.05 8.01 1.75
C ILE A 9 5.45 9.29 1.13
N THR A 10 4.49 9.14 0.22
CA THR A 10 3.87 10.27 -0.50
C THR A 10 2.73 10.93 0.29
N TYR A 11 1.98 10.14 1.08
CA TYR A 11 0.71 10.59 1.66
C TYR A 11 0.66 10.53 3.20
N GLY A 12 1.72 10.04 3.86
CA GLY A 12 1.76 9.89 5.30
C GLY A 12 0.99 8.68 5.81
N ASP A 13 0.44 8.80 7.02
CA ASP A 13 -0.40 7.81 7.69
C ASP A 13 -1.84 7.87 7.16
N LEU A 14 -2.41 6.70 6.85
CA LEU A 14 -3.71 6.55 6.19
C LEU A 14 -4.49 5.40 6.83
N THR A 15 -5.81 5.47 6.84
CA THR A 15 -6.63 4.26 7.01
C THR A 15 -6.64 3.43 5.73
N PHE A 16 -7.05 2.16 5.82
CA PHE A 16 -7.18 1.32 4.63
C PHE A 16 -8.20 1.89 3.62
N GLU A 17 -9.30 2.47 4.08
CA GLU A 17 -10.30 3.14 3.22
C GLU A 17 -9.67 4.34 2.49
N GLN A 18 -8.81 5.09 3.15
CA GLN A 18 -8.07 6.19 2.52
C GLN A 18 -7.09 5.66 1.46
N VAL A 19 -6.43 4.52 1.69
CA VAL A 19 -5.62 3.85 0.66
C VAL A 19 -6.45 3.49 -0.57
N CYS A 20 -7.63 2.88 -0.39
CA CYS A 20 -8.56 2.59 -1.49
C CYS A 20 -8.97 3.86 -2.25
N ALA A 21 -9.25 4.95 -1.54
CA ALA A 21 -9.54 6.25 -2.15
C ALA A 21 -8.35 6.78 -2.97
N LYS A 22 -7.12 6.68 -2.46
CA LYS A 22 -5.91 7.10 -3.20
C LYS A 22 -5.66 6.25 -4.45
N ILE A 23 -5.89 4.94 -4.38
CA ILE A 23 -5.82 4.06 -5.56
C ILE A 23 -6.85 4.50 -6.60
N LYS A 24 -8.10 4.72 -6.19
CA LYS A 24 -9.17 5.21 -7.08
C LYS A 24 -8.82 6.56 -7.70
N ASP A 25 -8.29 7.49 -6.93
CA ASP A 25 -7.89 8.80 -7.44
C ASP A 25 -6.68 8.72 -8.39
N TYR A 26 -5.77 7.78 -8.16
CA TYR A 26 -4.64 7.54 -9.05
C TYR A 26 -5.08 6.93 -10.39
N THR A 27 -6.04 6.00 -10.39
CA THR A 27 -6.57 5.40 -11.63
C THR A 27 -7.46 6.36 -12.43
N LYS A 28 -8.20 7.26 -11.76
CA LYS A 28 -8.96 8.34 -12.44
C LYS A 28 -8.11 9.23 -13.35
N LYS A 29 -6.80 9.34 -13.12
CA LYS A 29 -5.89 10.13 -13.97
C LYS A 29 -5.80 9.58 -15.39
N ASP A 30 -6.13 8.30 -15.60
CA ASP A 30 -6.23 7.68 -16.92
C ASP A 30 -6.99 6.35 -16.85
N LEU A 31 -8.27 6.39 -17.20
CA LEU A 31 -9.11 5.20 -17.17
C LEU A 31 -8.75 4.17 -18.24
N GLN A 32 -7.99 4.54 -19.27
CA GLN A 32 -7.54 3.64 -20.34
C GLN A 32 -6.12 3.11 -20.11
N GLY A 33 -5.50 3.50 -19.00
CA GLY A 33 -4.16 3.04 -18.63
C GLY A 33 -4.16 1.55 -18.28
N THR A 34 -3.05 0.88 -18.57
CA THR A 34 -2.81 -0.46 -18.02
C THR A 34 -2.19 -0.33 -16.63
N TYR A 35 -2.86 -0.89 -15.64
CA TYR A 35 -2.41 -0.90 -14.25
C TYR A 35 -2.06 -2.32 -13.81
N VAL A 36 -1.01 -2.43 -12.99
CA VAL A 36 -0.67 -3.65 -12.28
C VAL A 36 -0.76 -3.33 -10.80
N ILE A 37 -1.60 -4.07 -10.09
CA ILE A 37 -1.65 -4.04 -8.63
C ILE A 37 -0.94 -5.29 -8.11
N SER A 38 -0.05 -5.12 -7.13
CA SER A 38 0.59 -6.21 -6.43
C SER A 38 0.42 -6.02 -4.94
N ILE A 39 0.01 -7.09 -4.25
CA ILE A 39 -0.20 -7.14 -2.82
C ILE A 39 0.68 -8.27 -2.30
N GLY A 40 1.59 -7.94 -1.38
CA GLY A 40 2.52 -8.90 -0.80
C GLY A 40 2.56 -8.76 0.70
N THR A 41 2.64 -9.90 1.39
CA THR A 41 2.86 -9.96 2.82
C THR A 41 4.09 -10.82 3.07
N ASP A 42 4.95 -10.37 3.97
CA ASP A 42 6.14 -11.07 4.41
C ASP A 42 6.23 -11.04 5.93
N SER A 43 6.85 -12.07 6.50
CA SER A 43 7.04 -12.23 7.94
C SER A 43 8.54 -12.32 8.24
N GLN A 44 9.04 -11.44 9.10
CA GLN A 44 10.41 -11.45 9.58
C GLN A 44 10.42 -11.75 11.08
N SER A 45 10.93 -12.93 11.45
CA SER A 45 11.11 -13.30 12.85
C SER A 45 12.54 -13.02 13.31
N TYR A 46 12.71 -12.27 14.39
CA TYR A 46 14.00 -11.99 15.01
C TYR A 46 13.84 -11.92 16.54
N GLU A 47 14.73 -12.59 17.28
CA GLU A 47 14.73 -12.61 18.77
C GLU A 47 13.35 -12.88 19.41
N GLY A 48 12.58 -13.81 18.85
CA GLY A 48 11.28 -14.21 19.40
C GLY A 48 10.10 -13.28 19.07
N VAL A 49 10.31 -12.20 18.31
CA VAL A 49 9.25 -11.33 17.80
C VAL A 49 9.08 -11.55 16.29
N THR A 50 7.83 -11.67 15.82
CA THR A 50 7.53 -11.80 14.38
C THR A 50 6.91 -10.53 13.84
N LYS A 51 7.71 -9.78 13.09
CA LYS A 51 7.27 -8.60 12.37
C LYS A 51 6.56 -9.02 11.08
N MET A 52 5.31 -8.65 10.93
CA MET A 52 4.55 -8.81 9.68
C MET A 52 4.60 -7.52 8.87
N VAL A 53 5.01 -7.61 7.61
CA VAL A 53 5.01 -6.48 6.68
C VAL A 53 4.02 -6.79 5.55
N SER A 54 3.11 -5.88 5.26
CA SER A 54 2.22 -5.98 4.09
C SER A 54 2.39 -4.76 3.21
N VAL A 55 2.46 -4.95 1.90
CA VAL A 55 2.69 -3.90 0.91
C VAL A 55 1.64 -3.99 -0.19
N ILE A 56 1.07 -2.85 -0.54
CA ILE A 56 0.21 -2.67 -1.72
C ILE A 56 0.94 -1.74 -2.66
N THR A 57 1.20 -2.18 -3.90
CA THR A 57 1.76 -1.35 -4.96
C THR A 57 0.78 -1.26 -6.13
N LEU A 58 0.68 -0.08 -6.72
CA LEU A 58 -0.08 0.15 -7.94
C LEU A 58 0.84 0.84 -8.95
N ILE A 59 1.10 0.18 -10.07
CA ILE A 59 1.96 0.68 -11.14
C ILE A 59 1.09 0.93 -12.36
N ARG A 60 1.12 2.14 -12.91
CA ARG A 60 0.63 2.43 -14.26
C ARG A 60 1.77 2.16 -15.23
N LYS A 61 1.61 1.20 -16.15
CA LYS A 61 2.69 0.80 -17.06
C LYS A 61 3.31 2.03 -17.75
N SER A 62 4.63 2.15 -17.62
CA SER A 62 5.47 3.25 -18.17
C SER A 62 5.19 4.66 -17.62
N LYS A 63 4.43 4.80 -16.52
CA LYS A 63 4.03 6.12 -15.97
C LYS A 63 4.15 6.20 -14.44
N GLY A 64 4.96 5.32 -13.85
CA GLY A 64 5.25 5.28 -12.42
C GLY A 64 4.19 4.51 -11.61
N GLY A 65 4.18 4.74 -10.29
CA GLY A 65 3.27 4.05 -9.39
C GLY A 65 3.17 4.71 -8.02
N ILE A 66 2.34 4.15 -7.17
CA ILE A 66 2.20 4.49 -5.76
C ILE A 66 2.26 3.20 -4.93
N PHE A 67 2.69 3.32 -3.68
CA PHE A 67 2.68 2.20 -2.76
C PHE A 67 2.31 2.61 -1.34
N PHE A 68 1.86 1.61 -0.61
CA PHE A 68 1.40 1.68 0.76
C PHE A 68 1.93 0.46 1.51
N TYR A 69 2.24 0.61 2.79
CA TYR A 69 2.72 -0.51 3.60
C TYR A 69 2.23 -0.43 5.03
N ASP A 70 2.01 -1.59 5.62
CA ASP A 70 1.70 -1.80 7.03
C ASP A 70 2.77 -2.68 7.66
N ILE A 71 3.14 -2.36 8.90
CA ILE A 71 4.13 -3.09 9.69
C ILE A 71 3.53 -3.37 11.06
N ARG A 72 3.30 -4.65 11.35
CA ARG A 72 2.83 -5.15 12.65
C ARG A 72 3.96 -5.93 13.34
N LYS A 73 4.01 -5.89 14.66
CA LYS A 73 5.00 -6.60 15.50
C LYS A 73 4.32 -7.65 16.33
#